data_AF-A0A150GZE6-F1
#
_entry.id   AF-A0A150GZE6-F1
#
_cell.length_a   1.000
_cell.length_b   1.000
_cell.length_c   1.000
_cell.angle_alpha   90.00
_cell.angle_beta   90.00
_cell.angle_gamma   90.00
#
_symmetry.space_group_name_H-M   'P 1'
#
loop_
_entity.id
_entity.type
_entity.pdbx_description
1 polymer ?
#
loop_
_entity_poly.entity_id
_entity_poly.type
_entity_poly.pdbx_seq_one_letter_code
_entity_poly.pdbx_strand_id
1 'polypeptide(L)'
;MGGGGEGGGGGGQGRGRGGGGGGGGGSRNQGQGGGPPGASSSGIANDYSQNFVDTGLRPQNYLRDSHLTDRYEEYPKLKELIARKDRQVAAFATPPLFLRADLRSLRLSPETFGTKFDVILVDPPWEEYVRRAPGLVSDPEVWSWQEIQALEIEAIADTPCFLFLWCGAEEGLEAGRKWGFRRCEDICWIKTNKEAGKRAYLKAANQHPESMLVHTKEHCLMGIKGTVRRATDGHIIHTNIDTDVIVSEEPELGSTRKPEEMYTIIEHFCNGRCVAAGACGPEWVGAGGRVAEHLDTVGAGGG
;
A
#
# COMPACT_ATOMS: atom_id res chain seq x y z
N MET A 1 13.08 -0.31 -64.18
CA MET A 1 14.35 -0.51 -64.91
C MET A 1 15.47 -0.34 -63.89
N GLY A 2 16.30 -1.29 -63.51
CA GLY A 2 16.50 -2.68 -63.92
C GLY A 2 17.90 -3.10 -63.46
N GLY A 3 18.01 -4.29 -62.84
CA GLY A 3 19.23 -5.13 -62.68
C GLY A 3 20.36 -4.57 -61.79
N GLY A 4 21.16 -5.38 -61.09
CA GLY A 4 21.36 -6.83 -61.12
C GLY A 4 22.88 -7.15 -61.17
N GLY A 5 23.31 -8.18 -60.44
CA GLY A 5 24.66 -8.80 -60.51
C GLY A 5 25.55 -8.47 -59.30
N GLU A 6 25.71 -9.33 -58.29
CA GLU A 6 26.39 -10.64 -58.21
C GLU A 6 27.92 -10.59 -58.35
N GLY A 7 28.61 -11.31 -57.44
CA GLY A 7 29.73 -12.16 -57.85
C GLY A 7 30.99 -12.19 -56.98
N GLY A 8 31.08 -13.23 -56.13
CA GLY A 8 32.30 -14.04 -55.88
C GLY A 8 33.35 -13.49 -54.90
N GLY A 9 34.05 -14.28 -54.07
CA GLY A 9 34.13 -15.73 -53.94
C GLY A 9 35.48 -16.14 -53.32
N GLY A 10 35.51 -17.30 -52.65
CA GLY A 10 36.71 -18.07 -52.30
C GLY A 10 37.12 -18.03 -50.81
N GLY A 11 37.37 -19.14 -50.11
CA GLY A 11 37.36 -20.55 -50.47
C GLY A 11 38.26 -21.39 -49.54
N GLY A 12 37.78 -22.58 -49.14
CA GLY A 12 38.56 -23.79 -48.77
C GLY A 12 39.16 -23.85 -47.35
N GLN A 13 39.35 -24.98 -46.66
CA GLN A 13 39.22 -26.44 -46.84
C GLN A 13 39.16 -27.01 -45.38
N GLY A 14 38.55 -28.12 -44.96
CA GLY A 14 38.32 -29.42 -45.57
C GLY A 14 39.09 -30.51 -44.78
N ARG A 15 38.43 -31.66 -44.53
CA ARG A 15 38.88 -32.97 -43.96
C ARG A 15 38.55 -33.19 -42.48
N GLY A 16 37.98 -34.31 -42.01
CA GLY A 16 37.63 -35.59 -42.64
C GLY A 16 37.67 -36.72 -41.59
N ARG A 17 36.49 -37.32 -41.32
CA ARG A 17 36.12 -38.67 -40.80
C ARG A 17 37.16 -39.60 -40.13
N GLY A 18 36.72 -40.21 -39.01
CA GLY A 18 36.40 -41.65 -38.97
C GLY A 18 37.24 -42.62 -38.10
N GLY A 19 36.68 -43.04 -36.94
CA GLY A 19 36.43 -44.45 -36.60
C GLY A 19 37.51 -45.38 -36.00
N GLY A 20 37.30 -45.80 -34.74
CA GLY A 20 37.24 -47.23 -34.37
C GLY A 20 38.32 -47.84 -33.46
N GLY A 21 37.92 -48.29 -32.25
CA GLY A 21 38.19 -49.67 -31.80
C GLY A 21 38.95 -49.92 -30.48
N GLY A 22 38.23 -50.50 -29.49
CA GLY A 22 38.74 -51.38 -28.41
C GLY A 22 39.01 -50.68 -27.07
N GLY A 23 38.51 -51.09 -25.90
CA GLY A 23 37.90 -52.34 -25.44
C GLY A 23 38.43 -52.63 -24.03
N GLY A 24 37.57 -52.70 -23.01
CA GLY A 24 37.99 -52.99 -21.64
C GLY A 24 36.83 -52.91 -20.65
N GLY A 25 36.19 -54.04 -20.40
CA GLY A 25 35.04 -54.18 -19.51
C GLY A 25 35.40 -54.03 -18.03
N GLY A 26 34.50 -53.38 -17.29
CA GLY A 26 34.47 -53.35 -15.83
C GLY A 26 33.06 -53.70 -15.36
N SER A 27 32.97 -54.77 -14.59
CA SER A 27 31.75 -55.46 -14.16
C SER A 27 30.80 -54.55 -13.35
N ARG A 28 29.50 -54.65 -13.65
CA ARG A 28 28.41 -54.07 -12.85
C ARG A 28 28.31 -54.84 -11.53
N ASN A 29 28.60 -54.18 -10.42
CA ASN A 29 28.25 -54.70 -9.09
C ASN A 29 26.93 -54.03 -8.65
N GLN A 30 25.82 -54.77 -8.75
CA GLN A 30 24.57 -54.40 -8.08
C GLN A 30 24.72 -54.68 -6.59
N GLY A 31 25.14 -53.68 -5.83
CA GLY A 31 25.05 -53.68 -4.38
C GLY A 31 23.74 -53.05 -3.94
N GLN A 32 22.77 -53.87 -3.55
CA GLN A 32 21.67 -53.46 -2.67
C GLN A 32 22.30 -53.03 -1.33
N GLY A 33 22.46 -51.72 -1.15
CA GLY A 33 22.74 -51.11 0.14
C GLY A 33 21.52 -50.31 0.55
N GLY A 34 20.72 -50.86 1.47
CA GLY A 34 19.68 -50.11 2.17
C GLY A 34 20.34 -49.02 3.01
N GLY A 35 20.49 -47.84 2.42
CA GLY A 35 20.75 -46.62 3.18
C GLY A 35 19.52 -46.31 4.04
N PRO A 36 19.69 -45.80 5.26
CA PRO A 36 18.56 -45.40 6.09
C PRO A 36 17.70 -44.43 5.27
N PRO A 37 16.35 -44.53 5.35
CA PRO A 37 15.48 -43.58 4.65
C PRO A 37 15.97 -42.20 5.02
N GLY A 38 16.30 -41.41 4.00
CA GLY A 38 16.87 -40.09 4.17
C GLY A 38 16.09 -39.40 5.25
N ALA A 39 16.75 -39.15 6.39
CA ALA A 39 16.30 -38.16 7.31
C ALA A 39 16.24 -36.90 6.46
N SER A 40 15.04 -36.56 5.98
CA SER A 40 14.77 -35.20 5.57
C SER A 40 15.25 -34.41 6.77
N SER A 41 16.24 -33.56 6.56
CA SER A 41 16.48 -32.47 7.48
C SER A 41 15.24 -31.58 7.37
N SER A 42 14.12 -32.03 7.95
CA SER A 42 13.01 -31.18 8.35
C SER A 42 13.57 -30.39 9.53
N GLY A 43 14.51 -29.49 9.22
CA GLY A 43 14.82 -28.39 10.11
C GLY A 43 13.49 -27.76 10.44
N ILE A 44 13.23 -27.56 11.73
CA ILE A 44 12.07 -26.83 12.21
C ILE A 44 12.13 -25.46 11.53
N ALA A 45 11.39 -25.31 10.43
CA ALA A 45 11.30 -24.08 9.70
C ALA A 45 10.22 -23.25 10.39
N ASN A 46 10.54 -21.99 10.69
CA ASN A 46 9.55 -21.05 11.20
C ASN A 46 8.58 -20.68 10.07
N ASP A 47 7.60 -21.55 9.82
CA ASP A 47 6.52 -21.31 8.87
C ASP A 47 5.37 -20.58 9.56
N TYR A 48 5.37 -19.25 9.42
CA TYR A 48 4.33 -18.41 10.01
C TYR A 48 2.96 -18.59 9.34
N SER A 49 2.91 -19.09 8.10
CA SER A 49 1.65 -19.40 7.42
C SER A 49 1.02 -20.63 8.07
N GLN A 50 1.81 -21.68 8.30
CA GLN A 50 1.37 -22.86 9.05
C GLN A 50 0.99 -22.47 10.49
N ASN A 51 1.80 -21.64 11.16
CA ASN A 51 1.44 -21.13 12.49
C ASN A 51 0.09 -20.40 12.50
N PHE A 52 -0.23 -19.61 11.47
CA PHE A 52 -1.53 -18.95 11.36
C PHE A 52 -2.68 -19.94 11.23
N VAL A 53 -2.50 -21.01 10.44
CA VAL A 53 -3.48 -22.10 10.34
C VAL A 53 -3.70 -22.78 11.70
N ASP A 54 -2.61 -23.03 12.44
CA ASP A 54 -2.65 -23.79 13.69
C ASP A 54 -3.17 -22.96 14.88
N THR A 55 -2.83 -21.65 14.92
CA THR A 55 -3.04 -20.80 16.11
C THR A 55 -3.98 -19.62 15.87
N GLY A 56 -4.26 -19.27 14.62
CA GLY A 56 -4.95 -18.02 14.25
C GLY A 56 -4.12 -16.75 14.43
N LEU A 57 -2.86 -16.84 14.89
CA LEU A 57 -1.96 -15.69 15.02
C LEU A 57 -1.37 -15.34 13.65
N ARG A 58 -1.61 -14.11 13.20
CA ARG A 58 -1.21 -13.65 11.87
C ARG A 58 0.33 -13.61 11.73
N PRO A 59 0.88 -13.90 10.54
CA PRO A 59 2.33 -13.87 10.32
C PRO A 59 2.97 -12.53 10.69
N GLN A 60 2.30 -11.42 10.38
CA GLN A 60 2.77 -10.07 10.70
C GLN A 60 2.91 -9.78 12.21
N ASN A 61 2.34 -10.61 13.09
CA ASN A 61 2.53 -10.45 14.54
C ASN A 61 4.00 -10.62 14.96
N TYR A 62 4.77 -11.33 14.14
CA TYR A 62 6.17 -11.65 14.42
C TYR A 62 7.15 -10.64 13.81
N LEU A 63 6.66 -9.60 13.14
CA LEU A 63 7.47 -8.44 12.76
C LEU A 63 7.93 -7.70 14.02
N ARG A 64 9.23 -7.43 14.09
CA ARG A 64 9.87 -6.69 15.19
C ARG A 64 10.05 -5.24 14.79
N ASP A 65 10.18 -4.38 15.80
CA ASP A 65 10.55 -2.96 15.65
C ASP A 65 9.64 -2.21 14.68
N SER A 66 8.36 -2.59 14.63
CA SER A 66 7.37 -2.02 13.72
C SER A 66 6.72 -0.75 14.27
N HIS A 67 6.81 -0.51 15.58
CA HIS A 67 6.24 0.66 16.24
C HIS A 67 7.00 1.94 15.91
N LEU A 68 6.26 3.02 15.64
CA LEU A 68 6.80 4.33 15.28
C LEU A 68 7.80 4.90 16.29
N THR A 69 7.58 4.64 17.59
CA THR A 69 8.42 5.18 18.67
C THR A 69 9.80 4.53 18.73
N ASP A 70 9.86 3.24 18.37
CA ASP A 70 11.02 2.40 18.71
C ASP A 70 11.86 2.06 17.46
N ARG A 71 11.27 2.15 16.26
CA ARG A 71 11.90 1.67 15.01
C ARG A 71 13.24 2.32 14.64
N TYR A 72 13.57 3.47 15.21
CA TYR A 72 14.82 4.19 14.95
C TYR A 72 15.73 4.32 16.18
N GLU A 73 15.43 3.65 17.30
CA GLU A 73 16.22 3.77 18.53
C GLU A 73 17.69 3.40 18.34
N GLU A 74 17.96 2.35 17.59
CA GLU A 74 19.32 1.89 17.27
C GLU A 74 20.00 2.71 16.16
N TYR A 75 19.30 3.67 15.55
CA TYR A 75 19.76 4.44 14.39
C TYR A 75 19.68 5.96 14.63
N PRO A 76 20.61 6.55 15.43
CA PRO A 76 20.52 7.96 15.84
C PRO A 76 20.40 8.96 14.69
N LYS A 77 21.05 8.69 13.55
CA LYS A 77 20.97 9.57 12.38
C LYS A 77 19.61 9.51 11.68
N LEU A 78 18.97 8.34 11.63
CA LEU A 78 17.62 8.20 11.09
C LEU A 78 16.62 8.86 12.03
N LYS A 79 16.75 8.63 13.34
CA LYS A 79 15.93 9.29 14.37
C LYS A 79 16.00 10.82 14.27
N GLU A 80 17.19 11.37 14.09
CA GLU A 80 17.39 12.81 13.90
C GLU A 80 16.81 13.32 12.57
N LEU A 81 16.90 12.55 11.48
CA LEU A 81 16.27 12.90 10.20
C LEU A 81 14.75 13.07 10.36
N ILE A 82 14.09 12.08 10.96
CA ILE A 82 12.64 12.10 11.21
C ILE A 82 12.28 13.27 12.12
N ALA A 83 12.96 13.43 13.24
CA ALA A 83 12.69 14.55 14.17
C ALA A 83 12.86 15.93 13.52
N ARG A 84 13.79 16.09 12.56
CA ARG A 84 13.93 17.33 11.78
C ARG A 84 12.78 17.53 10.81
N LYS A 85 12.32 16.46 10.15
CA LYS A 85 11.19 16.54 9.23
C LYS A 85 9.90 16.85 9.98
N ASP A 86 9.65 16.21 11.11
CA ASP A 86 8.52 16.51 11.99
C ASP A 86 8.51 17.98 12.42
N ARG A 87 9.66 18.51 12.85
CA ARG A 87 9.80 19.92 13.23
C ARG A 87 9.53 20.85 12.05
N GLN A 88 9.99 20.50 10.86
CA GLN A 88 9.71 21.27 9.65
C GLN A 88 8.21 21.27 9.34
N VAL A 89 7.56 20.11 9.34
CA VAL A 89 6.11 19.98 9.12
C VAL A 89 5.35 20.83 10.13
N ALA A 90 5.65 20.69 11.42
CA ALA A 90 5.02 21.45 12.49
C ALA A 90 5.20 22.97 12.36
N ALA A 91 6.37 23.43 11.91
CA ALA A 91 6.65 24.85 11.73
C ALA A 91 5.87 25.51 10.58
N PHE A 92 5.46 24.73 9.58
CA PHE A 92 4.74 25.22 8.38
C PHE A 92 3.29 24.75 8.29
N ALA A 93 2.82 23.97 9.28
CA ALA A 93 1.44 23.49 9.35
C ALA A 93 0.48 24.68 9.51
N THR A 94 -0.57 24.70 8.69
CA THR A 94 -1.70 25.60 8.90
C THR A 94 -2.59 25.07 10.03
N PRO A 95 -3.39 25.92 10.70
CA PRO A 95 -4.43 25.43 11.59
C PRO A 95 -5.37 24.45 10.87
N PRO A 96 -5.89 23.42 11.55
CA PRO A 96 -6.86 22.49 10.96
C PRO A 96 -8.13 23.22 10.51
N LEU A 97 -8.57 22.98 9.28
CA LEU A 97 -9.86 23.46 8.75
C LEU A 97 -10.71 22.27 8.31
N PHE A 98 -12.01 22.38 8.53
CA PHE A 98 -12.97 21.34 8.20
C PHE A 98 -14.21 21.95 7.59
N LEU A 99 -14.72 21.32 6.54
CA LEU A 99 -16.00 21.65 5.92
C LEU A 99 -16.92 20.45 6.04
N ARG A 100 -18.08 20.65 6.67
CA ARG A 100 -19.12 19.63 6.72
C ARG A 100 -19.96 19.66 5.44
N ALA A 101 -19.90 18.64 4.59
CA ALA A 101 -20.63 18.66 3.30
C ALA A 101 -20.89 17.26 2.70
N ASP A 102 -22.02 17.10 2.00
CA ASP A 102 -22.31 15.93 1.16
C ASP A 102 -21.58 16.07 -0.19
N LEU A 103 -20.55 15.24 -0.37
CA LEU A 103 -19.67 15.21 -1.54
C LEU A 103 -20.37 14.83 -2.85
N ARG A 104 -21.58 14.24 -2.82
CA ARG A 104 -22.37 13.97 -4.05
C ARG A 104 -22.98 15.24 -4.62
N SER A 105 -23.23 16.23 -3.77
CA SER A 105 -23.87 17.50 -4.12
C SER A 105 -22.89 18.66 -4.16
N LEU A 106 -21.80 18.57 -3.38
CA LEU A 106 -20.78 19.59 -3.32
C LEU A 106 -19.97 19.61 -4.62
N ARG A 107 -19.96 20.77 -5.29
CA ARG A 107 -19.06 21.00 -6.42
C ARG A 107 -17.62 21.12 -5.93
N LEU A 108 -16.77 20.18 -6.32
CA LEU A 108 -15.34 20.22 -6.04
C LEU A 108 -14.65 21.21 -7.00
N SER A 109 -14.34 22.41 -6.52
CA SER A 109 -13.63 23.40 -7.33
C SER A 109 -12.75 24.32 -6.48
N PRO A 110 -11.76 24.99 -7.09
CA PRO A 110 -10.93 25.98 -6.40
C PRO A 110 -11.75 27.13 -5.81
N GLU A 111 -12.91 27.47 -6.37
CA GLU A 111 -13.81 28.49 -5.83
C GLU A 111 -14.45 28.04 -4.52
N THR A 112 -14.77 26.74 -4.39
CA THR A 112 -15.32 26.15 -3.17
C THR A 112 -14.29 26.16 -2.03
N PHE A 113 -13.03 25.82 -2.34
CA PHE A 113 -11.98 25.65 -1.33
C PHE A 113 -11.03 26.85 -1.19
N GLY A 114 -11.12 27.83 -2.09
CA GLY A 114 -10.19 28.97 -2.18
C GLY A 114 -8.79 28.63 -2.70
N THR A 115 -8.51 27.36 -3.00
CA THR A 115 -7.21 26.88 -3.47
C THR A 115 -7.32 25.55 -4.21
N LYS A 116 -6.23 25.15 -4.87
CA LYS A 116 -5.98 23.76 -5.24
C LYS A 116 -5.09 23.07 -4.20
N PHE A 117 -5.03 21.75 -4.27
CA PHE A 117 -4.31 20.92 -3.32
C PHE A 117 -3.06 20.28 -3.93
N ASP A 118 -1.98 20.28 -3.16
CA ASP A 118 -0.72 19.60 -3.48
C ASP A 118 -0.86 18.09 -3.22
N VAL A 119 -1.64 17.72 -2.20
CA VAL A 119 -1.92 16.34 -1.81
C VAL A 119 -3.40 16.15 -1.51
N ILE A 120 -3.96 15.05 -1.98
CA ILE A 120 -5.34 14.66 -1.72
C ILE A 120 -5.35 13.24 -1.17
N LEU A 121 -5.88 13.06 0.04
CA LEU A 121 -6.19 11.77 0.63
C LEU A 121 -7.69 11.49 0.52
N VAL A 122 -8.05 10.34 -0.05
CA VAL A 122 -9.44 9.93 -0.26
C VAL A 122 -9.65 8.58 0.42
N ASP A 123 -10.59 8.54 1.36
CA ASP A 123 -11.08 7.33 2.02
C ASP A 123 -12.60 7.20 1.79
N PRO A 124 -13.03 6.64 0.63
CA PRO A 124 -14.46 6.46 0.36
C PRO A 124 -15.09 5.45 1.32
N PRO A 125 -16.41 5.56 1.59
CA PRO A 125 -17.12 4.59 2.39
C PRO A 125 -17.40 3.32 1.57
N TRP A 126 -16.39 2.44 1.50
CA TRP A 126 -16.45 1.19 0.74
C TRP A 126 -17.48 0.21 1.32
N GLU A 127 -18.19 -0.51 0.46
CA GLU A 127 -19.13 -1.57 0.87
C GLU A 127 -18.44 -2.63 1.75
N GLU A 128 -17.17 -2.90 1.46
CA GLU A 128 -16.32 -3.84 2.19
C GLU A 128 -16.25 -3.52 3.70
N TYR A 129 -16.36 -2.23 4.08
CA TYR A 129 -16.26 -1.81 5.49
C TYR A 129 -17.48 -2.25 6.29
N VAL A 130 -18.66 -2.15 5.69
CA VAL A 130 -19.93 -2.61 6.28
C VAL A 130 -20.02 -4.13 6.23
N ARG A 131 -19.67 -4.73 5.09
CA ARG A 131 -19.78 -6.18 4.87
C ARG A 131 -18.92 -6.99 5.83
N ARG A 132 -17.70 -6.54 6.15
CA ARG A 132 -16.76 -7.25 7.03
C ARG A 132 -17.22 -7.27 8.50
N ALA A 133 -18.06 -6.31 8.91
CA ALA A 133 -18.59 -6.21 10.27
C ALA A 133 -20.11 -5.86 10.29
N PRO A 134 -21.00 -6.77 9.84
CA PRO A 134 -22.42 -6.49 9.72
C PRO A 134 -23.05 -6.12 11.07
N GLY A 135 -23.83 -5.03 11.09
CA GLY A 135 -24.54 -4.55 12.29
C GLY A 135 -23.65 -3.87 13.34
N LEU A 136 -22.34 -3.74 13.10
CA LEU A 136 -21.40 -3.07 14.01
C LEU A 136 -20.93 -1.70 13.49
N VAL A 137 -21.13 -1.40 12.22
CA VAL A 137 -20.84 -0.09 11.64
C VAL A 137 -22.04 0.83 11.86
N SER A 138 -21.83 1.94 12.58
CA SER A 138 -22.81 3.02 12.75
C SER A 138 -23.00 3.78 11.44
N ASP A 139 -24.25 3.98 11.02
CA ASP A 139 -24.63 4.68 9.77
C ASP A 139 -23.90 4.17 8.52
N PRO A 140 -24.28 2.98 8.00
CA PRO A 140 -23.57 2.25 6.95
C PRO A 140 -23.82 2.86 5.56
N GLU A 141 -23.56 4.16 5.38
CA GLU A 141 -23.54 4.74 4.05
C GLU A 141 -22.42 4.07 3.25
N VAL A 142 -22.75 3.64 2.04
CA VAL A 142 -21.84 2.94 1.13
C VAL A 142 -21.93 3.62 -0.20
N TRP A 143 -20.76 3.84 -0.81
CA TRP A 143 -20.68 4.41 -2.15
C TRP A 143 -20.31 3.33 -3.15
N SER A 144 -21.05 3.31 -4.26
CA SER A 144 -20.67 2.52 -5.43
C SER A 144 -19.40 3.08 -6.06
N TRP A 145 -18.70 2.23 -6.81
CA TRP A 145 -17.53 2.65 -7.59
C TRP A 145 -17.85 3.81 -8.54
N GLN A 146 -19.03 3.80 -9.14
CA GLN A 146 -19.49 4.83 -10.07
C GLN A 146 -19.65 6.19 -9.37
N GLU A 147 -20.19 6.21 -8.15
CA GLU A 147 -20.32 7.43 -7.34
C GLU A 147 -18.94 7.97 -6.94
N ILE A 148 -18.04 7.10 -6.51
CA ILE A 148 -16.67 7.49 -6.15
C ILE A 148 -15.97 8.07 -7.38
N GLN A 149 -16.04 7.40 -8.53
CA GLN A 149 -15.47 7.91 -9.78
C GLN A 149 -16.14 9.19 -10.28
N ALA A 150 -17.36 9.51 -9.86
CA ALA A 150 -18.05 10.73 -10.26
C ALA A 150 -17.50 11.98 -9.56
N LEU A 151 -16.73 11.82 -8.47
CA LEU A 151 -16.02 12.93 -7.83
C LEU A 151 -15.06 13.60 -8.81
N GLU A 152 -15.12 14.92 -8.92
CA GLU A 152 -14.25 15.74 -9.78
C GLU A 152 -12.91 16.06 -9.08
N ILE A 153 -12.19 15.04 -8.60
CA ILE A 153 -10.91 15.21 -7.87
C ILE A 153 -9.88 15.98 -8.72
N GLU A 154 -9.91 15.80 -10.03
CA GLU A 154 -9.05 16.49 -10.97
C GLU A 154 -9.20 18.03 -10.96
N ALA A 155 -10.37 18.54 -10.56
CA ALA A 155 -10.68 19.97 -10.56
C ALA A 155 -10.00 20.70 -9.39
N ILE A 156 -9.79 20.01 -8.28
CA ILE A 156 -9.16 20.54 -7.07
C ILE A 156 -7.67 20.18 -6.94
N ALA A 157 -7.18 19.24 -7.76
CA ALA A 157 -5.77 18.86 -7.80
C ALA A 157 -4.90 19.90 -8.52
N ASP A 158 -3.79 20.31 -7.90
CA ASP A 158 -2.78 21.15 -8.55
C ASP A 158 -1.85 20.35 -9.48
N THR A 159 -0.85 20.99 -10.08
CA THR A 159 0.17 20.34 -10.92
C THR A 159 1.56 20.86 -10.56
N PRO A 160 2.43 20.04 -9.95
CA PRO A 160 2.23 18.63 -9.59
C PRO A 160 1.30 18.42 -8.40
N CYS A 161 0.67 17.24 -8.31
CA CYS A 161 -0.19 16.85 -7.18
C CYS A 161 -0.09 15.33 -6.94
N PHE A 162 -0.29 14.92 -5.69
CA PHE A 162 -0.29 13.53 -5.26
C PHE A 162 -1.64 13.11 -4.71
N LEU A 163 -2.09 11.92 -5.10
CA LEU A 163 -3.32 11.31 -4.62
C LEU A 163 -2.97 10.08 -3.78
N PHE A 164 -3.59 9.96 -2.62
CA PHE A 164 -3.58 8.78 -1.78
C PHE A 164 -5.01 8.27 -1.68
N LEU A 165 -5.30 7.10 -2.25
CA LEU A 165 -6.64 6.54 -2.30
C LEU A 165 -6.66 5.24 -1.52
N TRP A 166 -7.39 5.20 -0.41
CA TRP A 166 -7.70 3.94 0.25
C TRP A 166 -8.64 3.12 -0.64
N CYS A 167 -8.24 1.88 -0.93
CA CYS A 167 -8.98 0.96 -1.80
C CYS A 167 -9.53 -0.26 -1.05
N GLY A 168 -9.34 -0.35 0.27
CA GLY A 168 -9.71 -1.54 1.03
C GLY A 168 -8.81 -2.74 0.70
N ALA A 169 -9.33 -3.96 0.81
CA ALA A 169 -8.59 -5.19 0.52
C ALA A 169 -8.96 -5.84 -0.82
N GLU A 170 -10.03 -5.37 -1.47
CA GLU A 170 -10.57 -5.87 -2.73
C GLU A 170 -10.54 -4.76 -3.79
N GLU A 171 -10.47 -5.15 -5.06
CA GLU A 171 -10.17 -4.34 -6.25
C GLU A 171 -10.58 -2.85 -6.21
N GLY A 172 -9.60 -1.96 -6.42
CA GLY A 172 -9.79 -0.53 -6.64
C GLY A 172 -8.66 0.14 -7.45
N LEU A 173 -7.85 -0.66 -8.18
CA LEU A 173 -6.61 -0.20 -8.82
C LEU A 173 -6.77 0.84 -9.94
N GLU A 174 -7.97 1.01 -10.47
CA GLU A 174 -8.20 1.78 -11.70
C GLU A 174 -8.92 3.14 -11.49
N ALA A 175 -9.30 3.52 -10.25
CA ALA A 175 -10.01 4.79 -9.99
C ALA A 175 -9.14 6.02 -10.28
N GLY A 176 -7.90 6.01 -9.78
CA GLY A 176 -7.00 7.16 -9.90
C GLY A 176 -6.70 7.57 -11.35
N ARG A 177 -6.83 6.64 -12.31
CA ARG A 177 -6.60 6.94 -13.73
C ARG A 177 -7.62 7.93 -14.29
N LYS A 178 -8.89 7.85 -13.86
CA LYS A 178 -9.95 8.74 -14.35
C LYS A 178 -9.66 10.21 -14.00
N TRP A 179 -9.13 10.46 -12.81
CA TRP A 179 -8.76 11.78 -12.31
C TRP A 179 -7.42 12.31 -12.87
N GLY A 180 -6.81 11.58 -13.80
CA GLY A 180 -5.56 11.97 -14.45
C GLY A 180 -4.29 11.69 -13.64
N PHE A 181 -4.37 10.83 -12.62
CA PHE A 181 -3.20 10.40 -11.84
C PHE A 181 -2.62 9.11 -12.41
N ARG A 182 -1.28 9.03 -12.44
CA ARG A 182 -0.56 7.79 -12.74
C ARG A 182 -0.20 7.10 -11.44
N ARG A 183 -0.57 5.82 -11.26
CA ARG A 183 -0.15 5.05 -10.09
C ARG A 183 1.38 5.01 -10.01
N CYS A 184 1.93 5.27 -8.83
CA CYS A 184 3.36 5.30 -8.60
C CYS A 184 3.81 4.45 -7.40
N GLU A 185 2.99 4.28 -6.36
CA GLU A 185 3.27 3.41 -5.22
C GLU A 185 1.98 2.71 -4.74
N ASP A 186 2.14 1.69 -3.89
CA ASP A 186 1.06 0.95 -3.22
C ASP A 186 1.42 0.75 -1.74
N ILE A 187 0.84 1.59 -0.88
CA ILE A 187 1.10 1.54 0.56
C ILE A 187 0.20 0.47 1.19
N CYS A 188 0.81 -0.57 1.75
CA CYS A 188 0.10 -1.66 2.39
C CYS A 188 -0.01 -1.43 3.90
N TRP A 189 -1.24 -1.26 4.40
CA TRP A 189 -1.53 -1.32 5.81
C TRP A 189 -1.79 -2.75 6.24
N ILE A 190 -0.80 -3.37 6.88
CA ILE A 190 -0.84 -4.75 7.36
C ILE A 190 -1.29 -4.77 8.82
N LYS A 191 -2.35 -5.52 9.10
CA LYS A 191 -3.04 -5.50 10.40
C LYS A 191 -2.65 -6.70 11.25
N THR A 192 -2.00 -6.48 12.39
CA THR A 192 -1.67 -7.54 13.36
C THR A 192 -2.89 -7.92 14.21
N ASN A 193 -2.83 -9.09 14.85
CA ASN A 193 -3.81 -9.55 15.84
C ASN A 193 -3.13 -10.07 17.12
N LYS A 194 -2.14 -9.32 17.62
CA LYS A 194 -1.40 -9.63 18.85
C LYS A 194 -2.30 -9.71 20.07
N GLU A 195 -3.45 -9.03 20.07
CA GLU A 195 -4.42 -9.05 21.18
C GLU A 195 -5.60 -10.03 20.95
N ALA A 196 -5.42 -11.07 20.12
CA ALA A 196 -6.42 -12.12 19.84
C ALA A 196 -7.07 -12.76 21.07
N GLY A 197 -6.41 -12.74 22.25
CA GLY A 197 -6.98 -13.21 23.51
C GLY A 197 -7.87 -12.21 24.25
N LYS A 198 -7.86 -10.93 23.85
CA LYS A 198 -8.59 -9.84 24.50
C LYS A 198 -9.74 -9.28 23.65
N ARG A 199 -9.65 -9.40 22.32
CA ARG A 199 -10.65 -8.87 21.40
C ARG A 199 -10.87 -9.73 20.16
N ALA A 200 -12.00 -9.51 19.50
CA ALA A 200 -12.36 -10.18 18.26
C ALA A 200 -11.73 -9.50 17.04
N TYR A 201 -11.39 -10.30 16.03
CA TYR A 201 -10.78 -9.87 14.78
C TYR A 201 -11.54 -10.47 13.60
N LEU A 202 -11.32 -9.92 12.40
CA LEU A 202 -11.85 -10.49 11.17
C LEU A 202 -11.33 -11.91 10.96
N LYS A 203 -12.26 -12.83 10.70
CA LYS A 203 -12.04 -14.24 10.38
C LYS A 203 -12.40 -14.53 8.93
N ALA A 204 -12.18 -15.77 8.49
CA ALA A 204 -12.59 -16.23 7.16
C ALA A 204 -14.10 -15.99 6.89
N ALA A 205 -14.95 -16.18 7.91
CA ALA A 205 -16.39 -15.94 7.80
C ALA A 205 -16.79 -14.48 7.55
N ASN A 206 -15.87 -13.53 7.78
CA ASN A 206 -16.09 -12.10 7.52
C ASN A 206 -15.65 -11.67 6.11
N GLN A 207 -15.00 -12.55 5.34
CA GLN A 207 -14.46 -12.21 4.03
C GLN A 207 -15.53 -12.33 2.94
N HIS A 208 -15.26 -11.78 1.76
CA HIS A 208 -16.15 -11.99 0.62
C HIS A 208 -16.24 -13.50 0.29
N PRO A 209 -17.40 -14.02 -0.15
CA PRO A 209 -17.56 -15.44 -0.45
C PRO A 209 -16.57 -15.97 -1.51
N GLU A 210 -16.06 -15.10 -2.37
CA GLU A 210 -15.07 -15.43 -3.41
C GLU A 210 -13.61 -15.27 -2.95
N SER A 211 -13.37 -14.74 -1.73
CA SER A 211 -12.03 -14.60 -1.19
C SER A 211 -11.41 -15.97 -0.91
N MET A 212 -10.30 -16.28 -1.57
CA MET A 212 -9.56 -17.52 -1.36
C MET A 212 -8.72 -17.50 -0.07
N LEU A 213 -8.35 -16.32 0.41
CA LEU A 213 -7.50 -16.11 1.59
C LEU A 213 -8.17 -15.11 2.54
N VAL A 214 -7.76 -15.16 3.81
CA VAL A 214 -8.18 -14.14 4.80
C VAL A 214 -7.44 -12.84 4.51
N HIS A 215 -8.17 -11.78 4.16
CA HIS A 215 -7.57 -10.48 3.96
C HIS A 215 -7.24 -9.86 5.33
N THR A 216 -5.95 -9.56 5.52
CA THR A 216 -5.41 -8.99 6.77
C THR A 216 -4.66 -7.67 6.54
N LYS A 217 -4.91 -7.05 5.39
CA LYS A 217 -4.30 -5.78 4.99
C LYS A 217 -5.27 -4.94 4.17
N GLU A 218 -5.03 -3.65 4.10
CA GLU A 218 -5.67 -2.72 3.16
C GLU A 218 -4.61 -2.01 2.32
N HIS A 219 -5.00 -1.62 1.11
CA HIS A 219 -4.17 -0.89 0.17
C HIS A 219 -4.53 0.59 0.16
N CYS A 220 -3.51 1.45 0.16
CA CYS A 220 -3.61 2.86 -0.17
C CYS A 220 -2.76 3.15 -1.40
N LEU A 221 -3.42 3.37 -2.54
CA LEU A 221 -2.74 3.59 -3.81
C LEU A 221 -2.28 5.04 -3.92
N MET A 222 -1.02 5.21 -4.30
CA MET A 222 -0.44 6.53 -4.52
C MET A 222 -0.42 6.86 -6.01
N GLY A 223 -0.98 8.01 -6.38
CA GLY A 223 -1.01 8.54 -7.73
C GLY A 223 -0.24 9.86 -7.86
N ILE A 224 0.37 10.09 -9.02
CA ILE A 224 1.01 11.37 -9.37
C ILE A 224 0.34 12.03 -10.57
N LYS A 225 0.05 13.33 -10.43
CA LYS A 225 -0.38 14.23 -11.50
C LYS A 225 0.75 15.22 -11.83
N GLY A 226 0.95 15.50 -13.11
CA GLY A 226 2.09 16.32 -13.57
C GLY A 226 3.40 15.54 -13.62
N THR A 227 4.53 16.25 -13.55
CA THR A 227 5.89 15.69 -13.59
C THR A 227 6.67 16.18 -12.39
N VAL A 228 7.28 15.26 -11.64
CA VAL A 228 8.19 15.56 -10.54
C VAL A 228 9.43 14.68 -10.68
N ARG A 229 10.61 15.27 -10.48
CA ARG A 229 11.93 14.64 -10.60
C ARG A 229 12.65 14.70 -9.27
N ARG A 230 12.90 13.53 -8.67
CA ARG A 230 13.57 13.38 -7.37
C ARG A 230 14.89 14.15 -7.26
N ALA A 231 15.64 14.24 -8.36
CA ALA A 231 16.96 14.89 -8.39
C ALA A 231 16.90 16.44 -8.34
N THR A 232 15.81 17.06 -8.77
CA THR A 232 15.71 18.53 -8.91
C THR A 232 14.62 19.13 -8.04
N ASP A 233 13.57 18.36 -7.74
CA ASP A 233 12.34 18.86 -7.16
C ASP A 233 12.26 18.54 -5.66
N GLY A 234 13.41 18.56 -4.97
CA GLY A 234 13.51 18.34 -3.52
C GLY A 234 12.75 19.38 -2.68
N HIS A 235 12.48 20.55 -3.27
CA HIS A 235 11.62 21.56 -2.66
C HIS A 235 10.14 21.14 -2.60
N ILE A 236 9.71 20.19 -3.44
CA ILE A 236 8.35 19.66 -3.50
C ILE A 236 8.26 18.33 -2.74
N ILE A 237 9.21 17.42 -2.96
CA ILE A 237 9.17 16.07 -2.40
C ILE A 237 10.48 15.65 -1.72
N HIS A 238 10.37 14.91 -0.63
CA HIS A 238 11.46 14.14 -0.06
C HIS A 238 11.14 12.65 -0.16
N THR A 239 11.67 11.99 -1.19
CA THR A 239 11.41 10.56 -1.41
C THR A 239 12.27 9.68 -0.51
N ASN A 240 11.81 8.45 -0.25
CA ASN A 240 12.56 7.42 0.45
C ASN A 240 12.90 7.78 1.92
N ILE A 241 12.08 8.63 2.56
CA ILE A 241 12.09 8.81 4.02
C ILE A 241 11.38 7.63 4.69
N ASP A 242 10.17 7.31 4.22
CA ASP A 242 9.33 6.24 4.75
C ASP A 242 9.22 5.06 3.76
N THR A 243 8.76 3.92 4.30
CA THR A 243 8.45 2.70 3.55
C THR A 243 7.00 2.66 3.10
N ASP A 244 6.69 1.81 2.13
CA ASP A 244 5.34 1.52 1.61
C ASP A 244 4.55 0.51 2.46
N VAL A 245 4.96 0.30 3.72
CA VAL A 245 4.30 -0.65 4.63
C VAL A 245 4.02 0.04 5.96
N ILE A 246 2.76 -0.02 6.38
CA ILE A 246 2.30 0.38 7.72
C ILE A 246 1.94 -0.91 8.46
N VAL A 247 2.47 -1.10 9.66
CA VAL A 247 2.15 -2.26 10.50
C VAL A 247 1.56 -1.77 11.81
N SER A 248 0.27 -2.05 12.02
CA SER A 248 -0.40 -1.73 13.27
C SER A 248 -1.34 -2.85 13.67
N GLU A 249 -1.74 -2.84 14.93
CA GLU A 249 -2.79 -3.75 15.39
C GLU A 249 -4.12 -3.41 14.71
N GLU A 250 -4.88 -4.44 14.31
CA GLU A 250 -6.21 -4.23 13.70
C GLU A 250 -7.12 -3.48 14.67
N PRO A 251 -7.81 -2.41 14.21
CA PRO A 251 -8.78 -1.70 15.05
C PRO A 251 -9.90 -2.59 15.58
N GLU A 252 -10.69 -2.05 16.51
CA GLU A 252 -11.90 -2.71 16.99
C GLU A 252 -12.83 -3.07 15.83
N LEU A 253 -13.50 -4.23 15.95
CA LEU A 253 -14.39 -4.72 14.91
C LEU A 253 -15.54 -3.72 14.67
N GLY A 254 -15.70 -3.30 13.40
CA GLY A 254 -16.65 -2.24 13.01
C GLY A 254 -16.02 -0.85 12.90
N SER A 255 -14.78 -0.65 13.35
CA SER A 255 -14.05 0.61 13.14
C SER A 255 -13.57 0.73 11.70
N THR A 256 -13.83 1.88 11.08
CA THR A 256 -13.35 2.24 9.74
C THR A 256 -12.10 3.11 9.78
N ARG A 257 -11.61 3.45 10.98
CA ARG A 257 -10.44 4.33 11.18
C ARG A 257 -9.19 3.77 10.51
N LYS A 258 -8.46 4.66 9.85
CA LYS A 258 -7.18 4.40 9.18
C LYS A 258 -6.01 4.68 10.12
N PRO A 259 -4.83 4.09 9.88
CA PRO A 259 -3.67 4.31 10.73
C PRO A 259 -3.17 5.74 10.61
N GLU A 260 -2.88 6.38 11.75
CA GLU A 260 -2.35 7.75 11.79
C GLU A 260 -1.01 7.90 11.05
N GLU A 261 -0.21 6.83 10.98
CA GLU A 261 1.06 6.76 10.24
C GLU A 261 0.91 7.16 8.76
N MET A 262 -0.29 7.02 8.18
CA MET A 262 -0.57 7.48 6.81
C MET A 262 -0.33 8.99 6.67
N TYR A 263 -0.74 9.79 7.66
CA TYR A 263 -0.54 11.24 7.63
C TYR A 263 0.94 11.59 7.72
N THR A 264 1.68 10.90 8.60
CA THR A 264 3.13 11.06 8.73
C THR A 264 3.85 10.76 7.41
N ILE A 265 3.52 9.65 6.74
CA ILE A 265 4.10 9.30 5.43
C ILE A 265 3.82 10.39 4.40
N ILE A 266 2.59 10.90 4.33
CA ILE A 266 2.19 11.97 3.41
C ILE A 266 2.97 13.26 3.69
N GLU A 267 3.03 13.69 4.95
CA GLU A 267 3.68 14.92 5.39
C GLU A 267 5.22 14.85 5.27
N HIS A 268 5.80 13.66 5.42
CA HIS A 268 7.22 13.42 5.13
C HIS A 268 7.53 13.45 3.63
N PHE A 269 6.67 12.83 2.83
CA PHE A 269 6.87 12.72 1.39
C PHE A 269 6.73 14.07 0.67
N CYS A 270 5.66 14.83 0.93
CA CYS A 270 5.36 16.08 0.24
C CYS A 270 5.55 17.29 1.15
N ASN A 271 6.26 18.32 0.67
CA ASN A 271 6.40 19.61 1.35
C ASN A 271 5.27 20.61 1.00
N GLY A 272 4.29 20.17 0.18
CA GLY A 272 3.07 20.93 -0.09
C GLY A 272 2.27 21.22 1.17
N ARG A 273 1.60 22.36 1.22
CA ARG A 273 0.87 22.84 2.43
C ARG A 273 -0.64 22.69 2.30
N CYS A 274 -1.14 22.49 1.09
CA CYS A 274 -2.55 22.30 0.83
C CYS A 274 -2.84 20.79 0.73
N VAL A 275 -3.22 20.20 1.87
CA VAL A 275 -3.64 18.81 1.96
C VAL A 275 -5.16 18.77 2.11
N ALA A 276 -5.85 18.03 1.23
CA ALA A 276 -7.25 17.67 1.39
C ALA A 276 -7.36 16.24 1.90
N ALA A 277 -8.24 15.99 2.88
CA ALA A 277 -8.55 14.64 3.33
C ALA A 277 -10.07 14.46 3.45
N GLY A 278 -10.60 13.45 2.76
CA GLY A 278 -11.96 12.95 2.99
C GLY A 278 -11.89 11.65 3.80
N ALA A 279 -12.65 11.58 4.90
CA ALA A 279 -12.75 10.40 5.75
C ALA A 279 -14.05 9.62 5.49
N CYS A 280 -14.05 8.32 5.81
CA CYS A 280 -15.23 7.47 5.75
C CYS A 280 -16.38 8.01 6.65
N GLY A 281 -17.43 8.56 6.03
CA GLY A 281 -18.64 9.08 6.67
C GLY A 281 -19.27 10.22 5.85
N PRO A 282 -20.57 10.54 6.02
CA PRO A 282 -21.33 11.38 5.08
C PRO A 282 -20.85 12.84 4.90
N GLU A 283 -19.85 13.33 5.64
CA GLU A 283 -19.89 14.76 5.96
C GLU A 283 -18.59 15.51 6.17
N TRP A 284 -17.37 15.07 5.83
CA TRP A 284 -16.19 15.90 6.14
C TRP A 284 -15.13 15.98 5.03
N VAL A 285 -14.82 17.22 4.62
CA VAL A 285 -13.59 17.57 3.92
C VAL A 285 -12.68 18.30 4.90
N GLY A 286 -11.59 17.67 5.30
CA GLY A 286 -10.50 18.33 6.01
C GLY A 286 -9.58 19.03 5.03
N ALA A 287 -9.20 20.28 5.31
CA ALA A 287 -8.18 21.02 4.57
C ALA A 287 -7.20 21.66 5.57
N GLY A 288 -5.89 21.51 5.37
CA GLY A 288 -4.86 22.14 6.22
C GLY A 288 -4.11 21.18 7.15
N GLY A 289 -3.03 21.71 7.75
CA GLY A 289 -1.95 20.94 8.38
C GLY A 289 -2.33 20.26 9.71
N ARG A 290 -1.83 19.03 9.87
CA ARG A 290 -2.25 18.00 10.83
C ARG A 290 -3.70 17.56 10.66
N VAL A 291 -3.90 16.78 9.60
CA VAL A 291 -5.15 16.08 9.27
C VAL A 291 -5.61 15.13 10.39
N ALA A 292 -4.73 14.74 11.32
CA ALA A 292 -4.97 13.65 12.27
C ALA A 292 -5.73 14.02 13.56
N GLU A 293 -5.60 15.22 14.12
CA GLU A 293 -5.93 15.41 15.55
C GLU A 293 -7.41 15.70 15.90
N HIS A 294 -8.33 15.82 14.94
CA HIS A 294 -9.69 16.32 15.29
C HIS A 294 -10.91 15.62 14.69
N LEU A 295 -10.75 14.69 13.74
CA LEU A 295 -11.91 13.95 13.21
C LEU A 295 -12.46 12.95 14.25
N ASP A 296 -11.63 12.48 15.19
CA ASP A 296 -12.02 11.54 16.25
C ASP A 296 -12.79 12.20 17.43
N THR A 297 -12.63 13.51 17.65
CA THR A 297 -13.27 14.20 18.80
C THR A 297 -14.71 14.65 18.57
N VAL A 298 -15.17 14.72 17.32
CA VAL A 298 -16.52 15.23 17.02
C VAL A 298 -17.62 14.17 17.22
N GLY A 299 -17.26 12.88 17.29
CA GLY A 299 -18.19 11.79 17.57
C GLY A 299 -18.58 11.61 19.05
N ALA A 300 -17.91 12.28 19.99
CA ALA A 300 -18.10 12.07 21.43
C ALA A 300 -18.83 13.22 22.17
N GLY A 301 -19.25 14.28 21.48
CA GLY A 301 -19.83 15.47 22.09
C GLY A 301 -21.15 15.89 21.45
N GLY A 302 -22.23 15.17 21.76
CA GLY A 302 -23.58 15.52 21.31
C GLY A 302 -24.65 14.87 22.18
N GLY A 303 -24.80 15.38 23.41
CA GLY A 303 -26.01 15.24 24.22
C GLY A 303 -26.72 16.59 24.28
#